data_AF-A0A7J2PR42-F1
#
_entry.id   AF-A0A7J2PR42-F1
#
_cell.length_a   1.000
_cell.length_b   1.000
_cell.length_c   1.000
_cell.angle_alpha   90.00
_cell.angle_beta   90.00
_cell.angle_gamma   90.00
#
_symmetry.space_group_name_H-M   'P 1'
#
loop_
_entity.id
_entity.type
_entity.pdbx_description
1 polymer ?
#
loop_
_entity_poly.entity_id
_entity_poly.type
_entity_poly.pdbx_seq_one_letter_code
_entity_poly.pdbx_strand_id
1 'polypeptide(L)' 'MSEIVIDANVVVKWFIEENDSDKARFLRDKFIEGKIELIIPTLLYFEVLNALKFSQLFDPSELDNA' A
#
# COMPACT_ATOMS: atom_id res chain seq x y z
N MET A 1 20.49 4.70 -6.07
CA MET A 1 19.23 4.32 -5.41
C MET A 1 18.37 3.65 -6.46
N SER A 2 17.66 2.57 -6.16
CA SER A 2 16.75 1.95 -7.14
C SER A 2 15.37 2.61 -7.02
N GLU A 3 14.85 3.11 -8.14
CA GLU A 3 13.49 3.66 -8.25
C GLU A 3 12.53 2.53 -8.64
N ILE A 4 11.45 2.38 -7.89
CA ILE A 4 10.44 1.35 -8.11
C ILE A 4 9.08 2.02 -8.21
N VAL A 5 8.40 1.83 -9.35
CA VAL A 5 7.00 2.24 -9.48
C VAL A 5 6.13 1.19 -8.80
N ILE A 6 5.30 1.60 -7.85
CA ILE A 6 4.43 0.70 -7.08
C ILE A 6 2.95 0.92 -7.45
N ASP A 7 2.24 -0.19 -7.63
CA ASP A 7 0.80 -0.20 -7.87
C ASP A 7 0.01 -0.17 -6.55
N ALA A 8 -1.24 0.30 -6.60
CA ALA A 8 -2.12 0.33 -5.44
C ALA A 8 -2.31 -1.06 -4.81
N ASN A 9 -2.35 -2.13 -5.60
CA ASN A 9 -2.54 -3.48 -5.08
C ASN A 9 -1.38 -3.97 -4.19
N VAL A 10 -0.18 -3.43 -4.35
CA VAL A 10 0.97 -3.78 -3.52
C VAL A 10 0.86 -3.06 -2.17
N VAL A 11 0.43 -1.80 -2.19
CA VAL A 11 0.22 -1.01 -0.97
C VAL A 11 -0.94 -1.55 -0.14
N VAL A 12 -2.02 -2.02 -0.78
CA VAL A 12 -3.14 -2.67 -0.08
C VAL A 12 -2.67 -3.86 0.76
N LYS A 13 -1.74 -4.66 0.23
CA LYS A 13 -1.14 -5.81 0.94
C LYS A 13 -0.24 -5.44 2.12
N TRP A 14 0.00 -4.15 2.35
CA TRP A 14 0.63 -3.69 3.59
C TRP A 14 -0.33 -3.76 4.78
N PHE A 15 -1.64 -3.68 4.50
CA PHE A 15 -2.71 -3.59 5.49
C PHE A 15 -3.58 -4.84 5.53
N ILE A 16 -3.76 -5.52 4.39
CA ILE A 16 -4.56 -6.75 4.28
C ILE A 16 -3.63 -7.93 4.02
N GLU A 17 -3.83 -9.04 4.74
CA GLU A 17 -3.08 -10.28 4.49
C GLU A 17 -3.65 -11.03 3.27
N GLU A 18 -2.89 -11.04 2.20
CA GLU A 18 -3.15 -11.79 0.96
C GLU A 18 -1.87 -12.47 0.43
N ASN A 19 -1.96 -13.18 -0.69
CA ASN A 19 -0.79 -13.69 -1.39
C ASN A 19 0.21 -12.56 -1.71
N ASP A 20 1.50 -12.83 -1.47
CA ASP A 20 2.63 -11.91 -1.66
C ASP A 20 2.67 -10.71 -0.70
N SER A 21 1.93 -10.74 0.40
CA SER A 21 1.99 -9.66 1.41
C SER A 21 3.35 -9.57 2.10
N ASP A 22 4.05 -10.69 2.25
CA ASP A 22 5.45 -10.75 2.67
C ASP A 22 6.36 -9.94 1.73
N LYS A 23 6.21 -10.10 0.42
CA LYS A 23 6.97 -9.36 -0.60
C LYS A 23 6.59 -7.89 -0.64
N ALA A 24 5.30 -7.56 -0.51
CA ALA A 24 4.83 -6.19 -0.45
C ALA A 24 5.40 -5.45 0.77
N ARG A 25 5.36 -6.08 1.95
CA ARG A 25 5.96 -5.54 3.18
C ARG A 25 7.48 -5.48 3.11
N PHE A 26 8.14 -6.42 2.43
CA PHE A 26 9.57 -6.32 2.15
C PHE A 26 9.91 -5.03 1.38
N LEU A 27 9.14 -4.67 0.34
CA LEU A 27 9.34 -3.40 -0.38
C LEU A 27 9.10 -2.19 0.51
N ARG A 28 8.02 -2.20 1.31
CA ARG A 28 7.75 -1.15 2.30
C ARG A 28 8.93 -0.95 3.25
N ASP A 29 9.46 -2.04 3.79
CA ASP A 29 10.54 -1.98 4.77
C ASP A 29 11.83 -1.46 4.12
N LYS A 30 12.13 -1.83 2.87
CA LYS A 30 13.26 -1.25 2.11
C LYS A 30 13.10 0.26 1.88
N PHE A 31 11.88 0.72 1.64
CA PHE A 31 11.59 2.15 1.51
C PHE A 31 11.78 2.88 2.84
N ILE A 32 11.23 2.36 3.94
CA ILE A 32 11.40 2.91 5.30
C ILE A 32 12.89 2.96 5.70
N GLU A 33 13.66 1.93 5.34
CA GLU A 33 15.11 1.86 5.56
C GLU A 33 15.93 2.81 4.65
N GLY A 34 15.29 3.52 3.71
CA GLY A 34 15.97 4.42 2.77
C GLY A 34 16.84 3.70 1.74
N LYS A 35 16.56 2.42 1.43
CA LYS A 35 17.33 1.61 0.47
C LYS A 35 16.80 1.71 -0.95
N ILE A 36 15.55 2.11 -1.12
CA ILE A 36 14.86 2.30 -2.40
C ILE A 36 14.01 3.57 -2.37
N GLU A 37 13.64 4.06 -3.55
CA GLU A 37 12.63 5.09 -3.71
C GLU A 37 11.37 4.49 -4.34
N LEU A 38 10.20 4.84 -3.79
CA LEU A 38 8.91 4.43 -4.35
C LEU A 38 8.32 5.59 -5.15
N ILE A 39 8.06 5.32 -6.43
CA ILE A 39 7.36 6.22 -7.34
C ILE A 39 5.90 5.77 -7.41
N ILE A 40 4.98 6.70 -7.21
CA ILE A 40 3.55 6.38 -7.13
C ILE A 40 2.74 7.14 -8.19
N PRO A 41 1.68 6.55 -8.75
CA PRO A 41 0.69 7.29 -9.52
C PRO A 41 -0.05 8.30 -8.62
N THR A 42 -0.51 9.42 -9.18
CA THR A 42 -1.31 10.42 -8.46
C THR A 42 -2.57 9.82 -7.82
N LEU A 43 -3.11 8.74 -8.40
CA LEU A 43 -4.34 8.09 -7.93
C LEU A 43 -4.13 7.06 -6.81
N LEU A 44 -2.88 6.74 -6.44
CA LEU A 44 -2.55 5.67 -5.50
C LEU A 44 -3.39 5.75 -4.22
N TYR A 45 -3.46 6.93 -3.60
CA TYR A 45 -4.18 7.12 -2.35
C TYR A 45 -5.68 6.77 -2.48
N PHE A 46 -6.32 7.19 -3.58
CA PHE A 46 -7.73 6.91 -3.82
C PHE A 46 -7.98 5.42 -4.06
N GLU A 47 -7.12 4.75 -4.82
CA GLU A 47 -7.26 3.33 -5.13
C GLU A 47 -7.03 2.47 -3.89
N VAL A 48 -6.01 2.78 -3.08
CA VAL A 48 -5.74 2.10 -1.81
C VAL A 48 -6.92 2.28 -0.86
N LEU A 49 -7.37 3.53 -0.62
CA LEU A 49 -8.49 3.78 0.30
C LEU A 49 -9.80 3.14 -0.18
N ASN A 50 -10.06 3.16 -1.48
CA ASN A 50 -11.22 2.49 -2.05
C ASN A 50 -11.14 0.97 -1.83
N ALA A 51 -9.99 0.35 -2.07
CA ALA A 51 -9.79 -1.07 -1.82
C ALA A 51 -9.96 -1.43 -0.33
N LEU A 52 -9.39 -0.65 0.59
CA LEU A 52 -9.54 -0.87 2.03
C LEU A 52 -11.00 -0.73 2.46
N LYS A 53 -11.69 0.31 2.01
CA LYS A 53 -13.11 0.56 2.32
C LYS A 53 -14.03 -0.56 1.88
N PHE A 54 -13.81 -1.09 0.68
CA PHE A 54 -14.66 -2.15 0.11
C PHE A 54 -14.18 -3.57 0.45
N SER A 55 -13.04 -3.73 1.12
CA SER A 55 -12.56 -5.04 1.60
C SER A 55 -13.44 -5.65 2.69
N GLN A 56 -14.27 -4.85 3.38
CA GLN A 56 -15.05 -5.22 4.57
C GLN A 56 -14.22 -5.66 5.78
N LEU A 57 -12.90 -5.41 5.75
CA LEU A 57 -11.98 -5.71 6.85
C LEU A 57 -11.74 -4.51 7.78
N PHE A 58 -12.24 -3.34 7.40
CA PHE A 58 -12.12 -2.09 8.14
C PHE A 58 -13.50 -1.49 8.34
N ASP A 59 -13.73 -0.90 9.50
CA ASP A 59 -14.89 -0.05 9.70
C ASP A 59 -14.69 1.25 8.90
N PRO A 60 -15.70 1.75 8.16
CA PRO A 60 -15.58 3.00 7.41
C PRO A 60 -15.06 4.19 8.25
N SER A 61 -15.38 4.23 9.54
CA SER A 61 -14.91 5.30 10.44
C SER A 61 -13.40 5.28 10.68
N GLU A 62 -12.73 4.14 10.49
CA GLU A 62 -11.27 4.03 10.56
C GLU A 62 -10.58 4.72 9.36
N LEU A 63 -11.33 5.00 8.28
CA LEU A 63 -10.82 5.54 7.02
C LEU A 63 -11.23 7.00 6.77
N ASP A 64 -12.10 7.59 7.61
CA ASP A 64 -12.70 8.92 7.37
C ASP A 64 -11.68 10.09 7.39
N ASN A 65 -10.52 9.89 8.03
CA ASN A 65 -9.47 10.91 8.17
C ASN A 65 -8.19 10.55 7.38
N ALA A 66 -8.27 9.56 6.48
CA ALA A 66 -7.13 9.07 5.70
C ALA A 66 -6.83 9.93 4.46
#